data_AF-A0A6G6ZZ35-F1
#
_entry.id   AF-A0A6G6ZZ35-F1
#
_cell.length_a   1.000
_cell.length_b   1.000
_cell.length_c   1.000
_cell.angle_alpha   90.00
_cell.angle_beta   90.00
_cell.angle_gamma   90.00
#
_symmetry.space_group_name_H-M   'P 1'
#
loop_
_entity.id
_entity.type
_entity.pdbx_description
1 polymer ?
#
loop_
_entity_poly.entity_id
_entity_poly.type
_entity_poly.pdbx_seq_one_letter_code
_entity_poly.pdbx_strand_id
1 'polypeptide(L)'
;MTGEDLIKAIVNNDVLKWLNDCFSVPVQMGCAVYGKPQNDNDGKVIEKNNSMDKAIKEAIVFLGANSETAVWHFAVMKPKVHHFVVIPWYKQSAPNQGIVYTVFMAYENEYMMVNYVKHNSPAPGTKKGYKEVWTANDLKTMLSDLLVEGNAWEEYFGNVGASQAQEIKYYKYKEITLNSAVASVQEFRKRCS
;
A
#
# COMPACT_ATOMS: atom_id res chain seq x y z
N MET A 1 2.11 21.03 3.54
CA MET A 1 2.66 19.69 3.29
C MET A 1 2.01 19.11 2.05
N THR A 2 2.78 18.32 1.31
CA THR A 2 2.38 17.63 0.08
C THR A 2 2.22 16.13 0.33
N GLY A 3 1.58 15.41 -0.59
CA GLY A 3 1.59 13.94 -0.52
C GLY A 3 3.00 13.38 -0.64
N GLU A 4 3.84 14.00 -1.45
CA GLU A 4 5.25 13.65 -1.60
C GLU A 4 6.03 13.81 -0.28
N ASP A 5 5.70 14.83 0.52
CA ASP A 5 6.28 15.02 1.86
C ASP A 5 5.91 13.88 2.80
N LEU A 6 4.66 13.38 2.73
CA LEU A 6 4.22 12.22 3.51
C LEU A 6 4.96 10.95 3.10
N ILE A 7 5.06 10.68 1.80
CA ILE A 7 5.78 9.50 1.31
C ILE A 7 7.25 9.55 1.72
N LYS A 8 7.91 10.71 1.60
CA LYS A 8 9.28 10.91 2.09
C LYS A 8 9.38 10.73 3.60
N ALA A 9 8.43 11.23 4.39
CA ALA A 9 8.41 11.06 5.84
C ALA A 9 8.30 9.57 6.23
N ILE A 10 7.46 8.80 5.53
CA ILE A 10 7.31 7.36 5.76
C ILE A 10 8.59 6.60 5.42
N VAL A 11 9.16 6.83 4.23
CA VAL A 11 10.37 6.14 3.77
C VAL A 11 11.57 6.43 4.68
N ASN A 12 11.65 7.63 5.23
CA ASN A 12 12.72 8.04 6.13
C ASN A 12 12.48 7.72 7.61
N ASN A 13 11.30 7.23 8.00
CA ASN A 13 11.01 6.90 9.39
C ASN A 13 11.75 5.61 9.82
N ASP A 14 12.54 5.72 10.89
CA ASP A 14 13.38 4.63 11.38
C ASP A 14 12.60 3.40 11.83
N VAL A 15 11.37 3.54 12.32
CA VAL A 15 10.57 2.38 12.75
C VAL A 15 9.93 1.71 11.55
N LEU A 16 9.32 2.49 10.65
CA LEU A 16 8.58 1.97 9.50
C LEU A 16 9.49 1.26 8.49
N LYS A 17 10.71 1.75 8.27
CA LYS A 17 11.63 1.12 7.32
C LYS A 17 12.06 -0.30 7.72
N TRP A 18 12.00 -0.62 9.00
CA TRP A 18 12.39 -1.92 9.56
C TRP A 18 11.18 -2.83 9.86
N LEU A 19 10.00 -2.55 9.31
CA LEU A 19 8.91 -3.53 9.31
C LEU A 19 9.32 -4.73 8.47
N ASN A 20 9.19 -5.92 9.05
CA ASN A 20 9.81 -7.16 8.56
C ASN A 20 8.81 -8.30 8.38
N ASP A 21 7.51 -8.00 8.49
CA ASP A 21 6.41 -8.92 8.28
C ASP A 21 5.27 -8.15 7.60
N CYS A 22 4.48 -8.85 6.78
CA CYS A 22 3.45 -8.18 5.99
C CYS A 22 2.31 -7.65 6.87
N PHE A 23 1.93 -8.37 7.93
CA PHE A 23 0.80 -8.03 8.81
C PHE A 23 1.04 -6.73 9.59
N SER A 24 2.28 -6.46 10.01
CA SER A 24 2.60 -5.22 10.70
C SER A 24 2.54 -3.99 9.79
N VAL A 25 2.69 -4.13 8.47
CA VAL A 25 2.64 -2.98 7.54
C VAL A 25 1.35 -2.16 7.69
N PRO A 26 0.13 -2.70 7.53
CA PRO A 26 -1.10 -1.93 7.73
C PRO A 26 -1.27 -1.39 9.15
N VAL A 27 -0.93 -2.18 10.18
CA VAL A 27 -1.07 -1.77 11.59
C VAL A 27 -0.17 -0.57 11.90
N GLN A 28 1.11 -0.67 11.54
CA GLN A 28 2.11 0.35 11.85
C GLN A 28 1.95 1.59 10.96
N MET A 29 1.64 1.41 9.68
CA MET A 29 1.42 2.53 8.77
C MET A 29 0.14 3.30 9.14
N GLY A 30 -0.95 2.59 9.45
CA GLY A 30 -2.16 3.20 9.99
C GLY A 30 -1.89 3.93 11.30
N CYS A 31 -1.14 3.34 12.22
CA CYS A 31 -0.82 4.02 13.47
C CYS A 31 0.04 5.27 13.27
N ALA A 32 1.05 5.20 12.41
CA ALA A 32 1.96 6.31 12.15
C ALA A 32 1.28 7.47 11.43
N VAL A 33 0.46 7.19 10.42
CA VAL A 33 -0.25 8.24 9.66
C VAL A 33 -1.31 8.93 10.50
N TYR A 34 -2.04 8.20 11.34
CA TYR A 34 -3.17 8.76 12.10
C TYR A 34 -2.82 9.14 13.55
N GLY A 35 -1.60 8.85 14.01
CA GLY A 35 -1.16 9.04 15.39
C GLY A 35 -1.84 8.09 16.40
N LYS A 36 -2.61 7.11 15.92
CA LYS A 36 -3.35 6.13 16.73
C LYS A 36 -3.71 4.89 15.93
N PRO A 37 -3.92 3.73 16.59
CA PRO A 37 -4.37 2.51 15.93
C PRO A 37 -5.62 2.72 15.07
N GLN A 38 -5.64 2.08 13.91
CA GLN A 38 -6.78 2.03 13.01
C GLN A 38 -7.38 0.63 13.01
N ASN A 39 -8.69 0.54 12.81
CA ASN A 39 -9.41 -0.73 12.77
C ASN A 39 -9.87 -1.03 11.34
N ASP A 40 -9.74 -2.30 10.96
CA ASP A 40 -10.20 -2.85 9.70
C ASP A 40 -11.73 -3.08 9.73
N ASN A 41 -12.48 -1.98 9.67
CA ASN A 41 -13.94 -2.01 9.60
C ASN A 41 -14.42 -2.08 8.14
N ASP A 42 -15.59 -2.69 7.93
CA ASP A 42 -16.32 -2.66 6.64
C ASP A 42 -15.50 -3.17 5.43
N GLY A 43 -14.69 -4.20 5.66
CA GLY A 43 -13.85 -4.81 4.62
C GLY A 43 -14.66 -5.28 3.41
N LYS A 44 -14.15 -4.98 2.22
CA LYS A 44 -14.73 -5.39 0.94
C LYS A 44 -13.82 -6.40 0.25
N VAL A 45 -14.40 -7.22 -0.63
CA VAL A 45 -13.70 -8.30 -1.33
C VAL A 45 -13.70 -8.05 -2.83
N ILE A 46 -12.57 -8.31 -3.48
CA ILE A 46 -12.40 -8.38 -4.92
C ILE A 46 -12.10 -9.85 -5.26
N GLU A 47 -12.92 -10.44 -6.14
CA GLU A 47 -12.78 -11.83 -6.56
C GLU A 47 -12.65 -11.90 -8.09
N LYS A 48 -12.10 -13.00 -8.59
CA LYS A 48 -12.06 -13.31 -10.02
C LYS A 48 -13.45 -13.71 -10.53
N ASN A 49 -14.24 -12.71 -10.90
CA ASN A 49 -15.57 -12.89 -11.49
C ASN A 49 -15.91 -11.77 -12.50
N ASN A 50 -17.12 -11.81 -13.09
CA ASN A 50 -17.56 -10.83 -14.10
C ASN A 50 -17.64 -9.38 -13.59
N SER A 51 -17.63 -9.15 -12.27
CA SER A 51 -17.66 -7.83 -11.63
C SER A 51 -16.30 -7.35 -11.12
N MET A 52 -15.23 -8.15 -11.30
CA MET A 52 -13.88 -7.85 -10.83
C MET A 52 -13.42 -6.43 -11.20
N ASP A 53 -13.60 -6.05 -12.47
CA ASP A 53 -13.18 -4.75 -13.00
C ASP A 53 -13.89 -3.57 -12.31
N LYS A 54 -15.16 -3.74 -11.95
CA LYS A 54 -15.93 -2.75 -11.20
C LYS A 54 -15.45 -2.69 -9.74
N ALA A 55 -15.26 -3.84 -9.10
CA ALA A 55 -14.79 -3.93 -7.73
C ALA A 55 -13.39 -3.31 -7.55
N ILE A 56 -12.47 -3.53 -8.50
CA ILE A 56 -11.14 -2.89 -8.50
C ILE A 56 -11.27 -1.37 -8.62
N LYS A 57 -12.10 -0.87 -9.54
CA LYS A 57 -12.32 0.59 -9.68
C LYS A 57 -12.83 1.20 -8.37
N GLU A 58 -13.81 0.59 -7.72
CA GLU A 58 -14.31 1.04 -6.42
C GLU A 58 -13.23 0.97 -5.32
N ALA A 59 -12.40 -0.07 -5.34
CA ALA A 59 -11.31 -0.26 -4.38
C ALA A 59 -10.22 0.82 -4.48
N ILE A 60 -9.98 1.40 -5.65
CA ILE A 60 -8.91 2.39 -5.84
C ILE A 60 -9.39 3.84 -5.90
N VAL A 61 -10.70 4.11 -5.86
CA VAL A 61 -11.22 5.49 -5.85
C VAL A 61 -10.86 6.19 -4.53
N PHE A 62 -10.24 7.37 -4.65
CA PHE A 62 -10.00 8.32 -3.56
C PHE A 62 -10.83 9.59 -3.81
N LEU A 63 -11.55 10.06 -2.80
CA LEU A 63 -12.47 11.20 -2.90
C LEU A 63 -12.04 12.40 -2.05
N GLY A 64 -10.96 12.27 -1.28
CA GLY A 64 -10.44 13.34 -0.44
C GLY A 64 -9.90 14.51 -1.26
N ALA A 65 -9.77 15.67 -0.62
CA ALA A 65 -9.23 16.87 -1.24
C ALA A 65 -7.73 16.77 -1.53
N ASN A 66 -7.19 17.71 -2.32
CA ASN A 66 -5.75 17.81 -2.62
C ASN A 66 -4.86 17.94 -1.37
N SER A 67 -5.43 18.39 -0.26
CA SER A 67 -4.78 18.54 1.05
C SER A 67 -4.92 17.31 1.95
N GLU A 68 -5.53 16.22 1.45
CA GLU A 68 -5.87 15.03 2.21
C GLU A 68 -5.22 13.76 1.63
N THR A 69 -5.24 12.73 2.44
CA THR A 69 -4.75 11.39 2.13
C THR A 69 -5.54 10.35 2.94
N ALA A 70 -5.21 9.08 2.77
CA ALA A 70 -5.70 7.99 3.59
C ALA A 70 -4.67 6.85 3.62
N VAL A 71 -4.87 5.87 4.50
CA VAL A 71 -4.20 4.56 4.41
C VAL A 71 -5.25 3.52 4.04
N TRP A 72 -4.97 2.73 3.02
CA TRP A 72 -5.78 1.59 2.62
C TRP A 72 -5.00 0.31 2.85
N HIS A 73 -5.58 -0.61 3.58
CA HIS A 73 -5.03 -1.92 3.83
C HIS A 73 -5.61 -2.89 2.80
N PHE A 74 -4.74 -3.56 2.05
CA PHE A 74 -5.09 -4.66 1.17
C PHE A 74 -4.50 -5.97 1.71
N ALA A 75 -5.29 -7.03 1.68
CA ALA A 75 -4.90 -8.37 2.05
C ALA A 75 -5.24 -9.33 0.92
N VAL A 76 -4.23 -9.89 0.29
CA VAL A 76 -4.41 -11.00 -0.65
C VAL A 76 -4.63 -12.25 0.19
N MET A 77 -5.75 -12.95 -0.04
CA MET A 77 -6.13 -14.11 0.73
C MET A 77 -6.08 -15.38 -0.13
N LYS A 78 -5.55 -16.45 0.48
CA LYS A 78 -5.44 -17.82 -0.08
C LYS A 78 -4.60 -17.92 -1.37
N PRO A 79 -3.84 -19.02 -1.55
CA PRO A 79 -3.46 -20.01 -0.53
C PRO A 79 -2.50 -19.43 0.51
N LYS A 80 -1.80 -18.33 0.18
CA LYS A 80 -0.95 -17.57 1.11
C LYS A 80 -1.60 -16.22 1.41
N VAL A 81 -1.43 -15.74 2.64
CA VAL A 81 -1.87 -14.40 3.04
C VAL A 81 -0.71 -13.44 2.83
N HIS A 82 -0.99 -12.30 2.20
CA HIS A 82 -0.03 -11.20 2.10
C HIS A 82 -0.74 -9.86 2.26
N HIS A 83 -0.21 -9.01 3.15
CA HIS A 83 -0.76 -7.70 3.46
C HIS A 83 0.13 -6.60 2.88
N PHE A 84 -0.48 -5.58 2.31
CA PHE A 84 0.19 -4.37 1.85
C PHE A 84 -0.67 -3.14 2.05
N VAL A 85 -0.04 -1.98 2.04
CA VAL A 85 -0.69 -0.69 2.20
C VAL A 85 -0.63 0.09 0.89
N VAL A 86 -1.71 0.77 0.58
CA VAL A 86 -1.79 1.78 -0.48
C VAL A 86 -2.12 3.13 0.16
N ILE A 87 -1.34 4.15 -0.16
CA ILE A 87 -1.58 5.54 0.26
C ILE A 87 -1.92 6.37 -0.98
N PRO A 88 -3.18 6.79 -1.18
CA PRO A 88 -3.53 7.77 -2.21
C PRO A 88 -3.07 9.18 -1.83
N TRP A 89 -2.61 9.95 -2.81
CA TRP A 89 -2.26 11.36 -2.65
C TRP A 89 -2.27 12.10 -3.99
N TYR A 90 -2.21 13.44 -3.96
CA TYR A 90 -2.21 14.26 -5.16
C TYR A 90 -0.80 14.68 -5.57
N LYS A 91 -0.41 14.39 -6.81
CA LYS A 91 0.86 14.83 -7.37
C LYS A 91 0.80 16.34 -7.68
N GLN A 92 1.62 17.12 -7.00
CA GLN A 92 1.59 18.59 -7.07
C GLN A 92 2.51 19.18 -8.17
N SER A 93 3.47 18.40 -8.66
CA SER A 93 4.55 18.82 -9.56
C SER A 93 4.25 18.67 -11.07
N ALA A 94 3.00 18.43 -11.48
CA ALA A 94 2.64 18.21 -12.89
C ALA A 94 1.45 19.08 -13.36
N PRO A 95 1.37 19.46 -14.65
CA PRO A 95 0.25 20.24 -15.21
C PRO A 95 -1.10 19.50 -15.14
N ASN A 96 -1.08 18.18 -14.92
CA ASN A 96 -2.24 17.38 -14.60
C ASN A 96 -2.16 16.96 -13.13
N GLN A 97 -2.63 17.84 -12.24
CA GLN A 97 -2.87 17.50 -10.83
C GLN A 97 -3.77 16.27 -10.78
N GLY A 98 -3.26 15.16 -10.26
CA GLY A 98 -3.94 13.88 -10.34
C GLY A 98 -3.67 13.02 -9.11
N ILE A 99 -4.66 12.19 -8.80
CA ILE A 99 -4.54 11.18 -7.74
C ILE A 99 -3.53 10.14 -8.20
N VAL A 100 -2.52 9.93 -7.39
CA VAL A 100 -1.52 8.89 -7.50
C VAL A 100 -1.51 8.08 -6.21
N TYR A 101 -0.81 6.96 -6.22
CA TYR A 101 -0.74 6.04 -5.09
C TYR A 101 0.70 5.70 -4.78
N THR A 102 0.98 5.31 -3.55
CA THR A 102 2.22 4.66 -3.17
C THR A 102 1.90 3.37 -2.43
N VAL A 103 2.49 2.28 -2.89
CA VAL A 103 2.34 0.97 -2.27
C VAL A 103 3.50 0.75 -1.30
N PHE A 104 3.21 0.18 -0.13
CA PHE A 104 4.20 -0.26 0.86
C PHE A 104 3.92 -1.69 1.28
N MET A 105 4.95 -2.50 1.34
CA MET A 105 4.88 -3.90 1.78
C MET A 105 6.20 -4.35 2.39
N ALA A 106 6.11 -5.41 3.16
CA ALA A 106 7.20 -6.21 3.69
C ALA A 106 6.72 -7.67 3.62
N TYR A 107 7.63 -8.63 3.67
CA TYR A 107 7.26 -10.03 3.58
C TYR A 107 7.98 -10.81 4.67
N GLU A 108 7.19 -11.52 5.50
CA GLU A 108 7.68 -12.17 6.71
C GLU A 108 8.79 -13.17 6.37
N ASN A 109 9.91 -13.08 7.10
CA ASN A 109 11.14 -13.86 6.91
C ASN A 109 11.84 -13.70 5.55
N GLU A 110 11.36 -12.84 4.66
CA GLU A 110 11.90 -12.66 3.31
C GLU A 110 12.55 -11.28 3.17
N TYR A 111 11.82 -10.20 3.40
CA TYR A 111 12.36 -8.84 3.26
C TYR A 111 11.60 -7.80 4.08
N MET A 112 12.34 -6.75 4.46
CA MET A 112 11.80 -5.61 5.19
C MET A 112 11.28 -4.53 4.23
N MET A 113 10.50 -3.58 4.75
CA MET A 113 10.00 -2.45 3.95
C MET A 113 11.14 -1.69 3.25
N VAL A 114 12.28 -1.49 3.93
CA VAL A 114 13.46 -0.85 3.32
C VAL A 114 14.02 -1.63 2.13
N ASN A 115 13.95 -2.96 2.14
CA ASN A 115 14.38 -3.77 1.00
C ASN A 115 13.43 -3.60 -0.18
N TYR A 116 12.11 -3.53 0.07
CA TYR A 116 11.11 -3.24 -0.95
C TYR A 116 11.34 -1.88 -1.62
N VAL A 117 11.54 -0.83 -0.81
CA VAL A 117 11.81 0.53 -1.31
C VAL A 117 13.12 0.60 -2.11
N LYS A 118 14.14 -0.17 -1.71
CA LYS A 118 15.45 -0.20 -2.37
C LYS A 118 15.60 -1.24 -3.47
N HIS A 119 14.56 -2.04 -3.73
CA HIS A 119 14.62 -3.17 -4.68
C HIS A 119 15.69 -4.21 -4.37
N ASN A 120 15.99 -4.40 -3.08
CA ASN A 120 16.94 -5.40 -2.65
C ASN A 120 16.25 -6.77 -2.61
N SER A 121 16.79 -7.75 -3.34
CA SER A 121 16.36 -9.15 -3.28
C SER A 121 16.25 -9.65 -1.83
N PRO A 122 15.21 -10.44 -1.47
CA PRO A 122 14.20 -11.05 -2.35
C PRO A 122 13.03 -10.14 -2.76
N ALA A 123 13.04 -8.84 -2.42
CA ALA A 123 11.98 -7.91 -2.81
C ALA A 123 11.90 -7.70 -4.35
N PRO A 124 10.73 -7.31 -4.88
CA PRO A 124 10.53 -7.10 -6.31
C PRO A 124 11.36 -5.94 -6.88
N GLY A 125 11.85 -6.13 -8.11
CA GLY A 125 12.62 -5.12 -8.85
C GLY A 125 11.79 -3.93 -9.35
N THR A 126 12.44 -2.94 -9.94
CA THR A 126 11.84 -1.64 -10.33
C THR A 126 10.66 -1.70 -11.30
N LYS A 127 10.54 -2.76 -12.10
CA LYS A 127 9.47 -2.90 -13.11
C LYS A 127 8.08 -3.02 -12.48
N LYS A 128 7.96 -3.85 -11.43
CA LYS A 128 6.71 -4.26 -10.79
C LYS A 128 6.70 -4.04 -9.26
N GLY A 129 7.87 -3.78 -8.67
CA GLY A 129 8.05 -3.45 -7.26
C GLY A 129 7.80 -1.98 -6.96
N TYR A 130 8.41 -1.49 -5.88
CA TYR A 130 8.20 -0.14 -5.36
C TYR A 130 8.31 0.97 -6.43
N LYS A 131 7.39 1.92 -6.36
CA LYS A 131 7.46 3.20 -7.07
C LYS A 131 6.92 4.24 -6.12
N GLU A 132 7.55 5.41 -6.07
CA GLU A 132 6.99 6.53 -5.32
C GLU A 132 5.62 6.93 -5.86
N VAL A 133 5.46 6.90 -7.19
CA VAL A 133 4.23 7.29 -7.90
C VAL A 133 3.69 6.10 -8.70
N TRP A 134 2.57 5.56 -8.25
CA TRP A 134 1.72 4.64 -9.01
C TRP A 134 0.53 5.40 -9.59
N THR A 135 0.23 5.19 -10.86
CA THR A 135 -1.02 5.67 -11.46
C THR A 135 -2.19 4.77 -11.04
N ALA A 136 -3.43 5.26 -11.23
CA ALA A 136 -4.61 4.42 -11.07
C ALA A 136 -4.59 3.18 -11.97
N ASN A 137 -4.00 3.29 -13.17
CA ASN A 137 -3.86 2.16 -14.07
C ASN A 137 -2.84 1.14 -13.56
N ASP A 138 -1.69 1.59 -13.02
CA ASP A 138 -0.70 0.67 -12.43
C ASP A 138 -1.33 -0.15 -11.30
N LEU A 139 -2.07 0.51 -10.40
CA LEU A 139 -2.72 -0.17 -9.27
C LEU A 139 -3.86 -1.08 -9.73
N LYS A 140 -4.66 -0.65 -10.72
CA LYS A 140 -5.68 -1.51 -11.35
C LYS A 140 -5.05 -2.77 -11.94
N THR A 141 -3.96 -2.61 -12.68
CA THR A 141 -3.24 -3.72 -13.31
C THR A 141 -2.65 -4.64 -12.25
N MET A 142 -2.01 -4.13 -11.21
CA MET A 142 -1.51 -4.98 -10.11
C MET A 142 -2.61 -5.83 -9.48
N LEU A 143 -3.74 -5.24 -9.11
CA LEU A 143 -4.85 -5.98 -8.47
C LEU A 143 -5.47 -7.02 -9.42
N SER A 144 -5.59 -6.70 -10.72
CA SER A 144 -6.05 -7.64 -11.73
C SER A 144 -5.06 -8.78 -11.94
N ASP A 145 -3.77 -8.46 -12.14
CA ASP A 145 -2.71 -9.44 -12.38
C ASP A 145 -2.65 -10.44 -11.23
N LEU A 146 -2.68 -9.97 -9.97
CA LEU A 146 -2.66 -10.84 -8.79
C LEU A 146 -3.79 -11.89 -8.77
N LEU A 147 -4.97 -11.56 -9.30
CA LEU A 147 -6.13 -12.45 -9.38
C LEU A 147 -6.08 -13.38 -10.59
N VAL A 148 -5.48 -12.96 -11.71
CA VAL A 148 -5.65 -13.64 -13.01
C VAL A 148 -4.38 -14.31 -13.50
N GLU A 149 -3.22 -13.67 -13.32
CA GLU A 149 -1.93 -14.07 -13.87
C GLU A 149 -1.16 -14.96 -12.88
N GLY A 150 -0.74 -16.15 -13.33
CA GLY A 150 -0.13 -17.16 -12.45
C GLY A 150 1.24 -16.80 -11.88
N ASN A 151 1.97 -15.88 -12.52
CA ASN A 151 3.29 -15.42 -12.08
C ASN A 151 3.26 -14.05 -11.36
N ALA A 152 2.10 -13.38 -11.30
CA ALA A 152 2.00 -12.03 -10.75
C ALA A 152 2.45 -11.94 -9.28
N TRP A 153 2.26 -13.01 -8.51
CA TRP A 153 2.71 -13.06 -7.13
C TRP A 153 4.22 -12.80 -6.99
N GLU A 154 5.03 -13.48 -7.79
CA GLU A 154 6.48 -13.33 -7.75
C GLU A 154 6.91 -11.97 -8.34
N GLU A 155 6.20 -11.50 -9.38
CA GLU A 155 6.49 -10.20 -9.99
C GLU A 155 6.25 -9.02 -9.03
N TYR A 156 5.13 -9.04 -8.30
CA TYR A 156 4.73 -7.92 -7.43
C TYR A 156 5.20 -8.06 -5.99
N PHE A 157 5.42 -9.28 -5.49
CA PHE A 157 5.86 -9.52 -4.12
C PHE A 157 7.30 -10.02 -4.00
N GLY A 158 7.99 -10.28 -5.11
CA GLY A 158 9.39 -10.69 -5.12
C GLY A 158 9.57 -12.21 -5.10
N ASN A 159 10.81 -12.68 -4.93
CA ASN A 159 11.15 -14.11 -4.93
C ASN A 159 10.75 -14.78 -3.59
N VAL A 160 9.45 -14.85 -3.33
CA VAL A 160 8.81 -15.37 -2.10
C VAL A 160 8.05 -16.69 -2.34
N GLY A 161 8.34 -17.30 -3.49
CA GLY A 161 7.68 -18.49 -4.03
C GLY A 161 6.36 -18.19 -4.75
N ALA A 162 6.06 -19.02 -5.75
CA ALA A 162 4.85 -18.88 -6.56
C ALA A 162 3.56 -19.08 -5.75
N SER A 163 2.54 -18.29 -6.09
CA SER A 163 1.18 -18.36 -5.55
C SER A 163 0.25 -17.55 -6.48
N GLN A 164 -1.06 -17.63 -6.28
CA GLN A 164 -2.05 -16.84 -7.03
C GLN A 164 -3.16 -16.43 -6.07
N ALA A 165 -3.58 -15.15 -6.12
CA ALA A 165 -4.67 -14.67 -5.29
C ALA A 165 -5.98 -15.31 -5.73
N GLN A 166 -6.77 -15.81 -4.78
CA GLN A 166 -8.16 -16.17 -5.04
C GLN A 166 -9.09 -14.98 -4.82
N GLU A 167 -8.81 -14.21 -3.78
CA GLU A 167 -9.54 -13.00 -3.43
C GLU A 167 -8.56 -11.96 -2.85
N ILE A 168 -8.92 -10.69 -2.97
CA ILE A 168 -8.22 -9.57 -2.33
C ILE A 168 -9.23 -8.84 -1.46
N LYS A 169 -8.99 -8.80 -0.15
CA LYS A 169 -9.74 -7.98 0.80
C LYS A 169 -9.11 -6.60 0.89
N TYR A 170 -9.93 -5.58 1.09
CA TYR A 170 -9.44 -4.24 1.35
C TYR A 170 -10.27 -3.48 2.36
N TYR A 171 -9.59 -2.59 3.10
CA TYR A 171 -10.13 -1.72 4.13
C TYR A 171 -9.64 -0.30 3.85
N LYS A 172 -10.56 0.67 3.86
CA LYS A 172 -10.23 2.08 3.66
C LYS A 172 -10.39 2.83 4.96
N TYR A 173 -9.29 3.32 5.53
CA TYR A 173 -9.36 4.19 6.70
C TYR A 173 -9.87 5.57 6.31
N LYS A 174 -10.37 6.33 7.29
CA LYS A 174 -10.95 7.66 7.07
C LYS A 174 -9.91 8.62 6.50
N GLU A 175 -10.36 9.62 5.75
CA GLU A 175 -9.46 10.66 5.22
C GLU A 175 -8.81 11.46 6.37
N ILE A 176 -7.59 11.92 6.14
CA ILE A 176 -6.81 12.76 7.06
C ILE A 176 -6.07 13.84 6.29
N THR A 177 -5.89 15.01 6.90
CA THR A 177 -5.12 16.09 6.28
C THR A 177 -3.64 15.72 6.20
N LEU A 178 -2.98 16.10 5.11
CA LEU A 178 -1.56 15.86 4.88
C LEU A 178 -0.68 16.50 5.97
N ASN A 179 -1.08 17.68 6.49
CA ASN A 179 -0.34 18.32 7.58
C ASN A 179 -0.32 17.44 8.84
N SER A 180 -1.49 16.92 9.26
CA SER A 180 -1.58 16.05 10.44
C SER A 180 -0.89 14.70 10.21
N ALA A 181 -1.03 14.13 9.01
CA ALA A 181 -0.39 12.86 8.64
C ALA A 181 1.15 12.96 8.69
N VAL A 182 1.72 13.99 8.05
CA VAL A 182 3.17 14.20 8.04
C VAL A 182 3.71 14.42 9.44
N ALA A 183 3.05 15.28 10.24
CA ALA A 183 3.47 15.52 11.62
C ALA A 183 3.44 14.22 12.45
N SER A 184 2.37 13.43 12.33
CA SER A 184 2.23 12.16 13.06
C SER A 184 3.32 11.16 12.69
N VAL A 185 3.62 11.00 11.39
CA VAL A 185 4.72 10.12 10.93
C VAL A 185 6.08 10.63 11.40
N GLN A 186 6.29 11.95 11.38
CA GLN A 186 7.53 12.56 11.86
C GLN A 186 7.71 12.41 13.37
N GLU A 187 6.65 12.26 14.16
CA GLU A 187 6.67 12.02 15.60
C GLU A 187 6.61 10.52 15.97
N PHE A 188 6.35 9.65 15.00
CA PHE A 188 6.23 8.22 15.23
C PHE A 188 7.58 7.58 15.61
N ARG A 189 7.66 6.99 16.81
CA ARG A 189 8.91 6.44 17.39
C ARG A 189 8.81 5.00 17.90
N LYS A 190 7.63 4.39 17.90
CA LYS A 190 7.45 3.04 18.46
C LYS A 190 6.37 2.26 17.72
N ARG A 191 6.50 0.94 17.69
CA ARG A 191 5.48 0.07 17.12
C ARG A 191 4.20 0.13 17.96
N CYS A 192 3.05 0.18 17.29
CA CYS A 192 1.74 0.01 17.89
C CYS A 192 1.43 -1.48 18.08
N SER A 193 0.69 -1.79 19.14
CA SER A 193 0.24 -3.13 19.51
C SER A 193 -1.18 -3.37 19.05
#